data_AF-A0A165Y6N6-F1
#
_entry.id   AF-A0A165Y6N6-F1
#
_cell.length_a   1.000
_cell.length_b   1.000
_cell.length_c   1.000
_cell.angle_alpha   90.00
_cell.angle_beta   90.00
_cell.angle_gamma   90.00
#
_symmetry.space_group_name_H-M   'P 1'
#
loop_
_entity.id
_entity.type
_entity.pdbx_description
1 polymer ?
#
loop_
_entity_poly.entity_id
_entity_poly.type
_entity_poly.pdbx_seq_one_letter_code
_entity_poly.pdbx_strand_id
1 'polypeptide(L)'
;MDRFLAPHSPEALAHLHVTENGYSWDMDHASPPEQIIAHCASYKALDRYLSGRDLVILPRNRRELEGVLHRYCYDAIHNIIAKTRSSLLEGGYSRICYLAEASIHRMLDTRDNAAVLLSLHRPAEANPHAHA
;
A
#
# COMPACT_ATOMS: atom_id res chain seq x y z
N MET A 1 10.93 -3.35 -1.85
CA MET A 1 9.97 -2.30 -2.27
C MET A 1 10.13 -1.95 -3.74
N ASP A 2 11.36 -1.68 -4.21
CA ASP A 2 11.67 -1.13 -5.55
C ASP A 2 11.20 -1.94 -6.76
N ARG A 3 10.97 -3.25 -6.59
CA ARG A 3 10.40 -4.10 -7.64
C ARG A 3 8.96 -3.71 -7.99
N PHE A 4 8.19 -3.32 -6.98
CA PHE A 4 6.74 -3.15 -7.07
C PHE A 4 6.35 -1.69 -7.25
N LEU A 5 7.05 -0.80 -6.56
CA LEU A 5 6.90 0.65 -6.66
C LEU A 5 8.29 1.25 -6.85
N ALA A 6 8.52 1.94 -7.96
CA ALA A 6 9.79 2.58 -8.23
C ALA A 6 10.04 3.72 -7.21
N PRO A 7 11.31 4.04 -6.87
CA PRO A 7 11.62 5.11 -5.90
C PRO A 7 11.03 6.48 -6.27
N HIS A 8 10.79 6.73 -7.55
CA HIS A 8 10.22 7.96 -8.11
C HIS A 8 8.74 7.81 -8.48
N SER A 9 8.08 6.71 -8.07
CA SER A 9 6.65 6.55 -8.28
C SER A 9 5.88 7.52 -7.38
N PRO A 10 4.64 7.90 -7.75
CA PRO A 10 3.84 8.80 -6.93
C PRO A 10 3.59 8.24 -5.52
N GLU A 11 3.50 6.92 -5.35
CA GLU A 11 3.39 6.23 -4.07
C GLU A 11 4.63 6.43 -3.19
N ALA A 12 5.83 6.23 -3.75
CA ALA A 12 7.08 6.40 -3.03
C ALA A 12 7.32 7.86 -2.64
N LEU A 13 7.04 8.80 -3.56
CA LEU A 13 7.16 10.23 -3.30
C LEU A 13 6.15 10.72 -2.26
N ALA A 14 4.89 10.26 -2.32
CA ALA A 14 3.89 10.60 -1.31
C ALA A 14 4.24 10.03 0.07
N HIS A 15 4.76 8.81 0.13
CA HIS A 15 5.24 8.22 1.37
C HIS A 15 6.41 9.02 1.97
N LEU A 16 7.38 9.41 1.15
CA LEU A 16 8.50 10.24 1.56
C LEU A 16 8.01 11.59 2.09
N HIS A 17 7.15 12.28 1.33
CA HIS A 17 6.57 13.57 1.69
C HIS A 17 5.85 13.53 3.05
N VAL A 18 4.98 12.54 3.27
CA VAL A 18 4.25 12.38 4.54
C VAL A 18 5.18 12.01 5.69
N THR A 19 6.23 11.23 5.44
CA THR A 19 7.15 10.77 6.48
C THR A 19 8.11 11.87 6.92
N GLU A 20 8.68 12.63 5.97
CA GLU A 20 9.64 13.70 6.24
C GLU A 20 8.97 14.92 6.86
N ASN A 21 7.77 15.28 6.39
CA ASN A 21 7.05 16.47 6.85
C ASN A 21 6.11 16.19 8.04
N GLY A 22 6.03 14.94 8.53
CA GLY A 22 5.37 14.60 9.79
C GLY A 22 3.91 15.07 9.92
N TYR A 23 3.66 16.13 10.70
CA TYR A 23 2.33 16.72 10.93
C TYR A 23 2.07 18.01 10.13
N SER A 24 3.02 18.43 9.29
CA SER A 24 2.90 19.64 8.46
C SER A 24 2.87 19.34 6.96
N TRP A 25 2.84 18.06 6.58
CA TRP A 25 2.85 17.65 5.17
C TRP A 25 1.65 18.19 4.37
N ASP A 26 0.54 18.47 5.04
CA ASP A 26 -0.75 18.91 4.49
C ASP A 26 -0.99 20.43 4.65
N MET A 27 0.00 21.17 5.15
CA MET A 27 -0.06 22.62 5.34
C MET A 27 0.37 23.40 4.09
N ASP A 28 1.02 22.73 3.13
CA ASP A 28 1.47 23.33 1.88
C ASP A 28 0.49 22.97 0.74
N HIS A 29 -0.25 23.96 0.23
CA HIS A 29 -1.39 23.77 -0.69
C HIS A 29 -1.00 23.40 -2.14
N ALA A 30 0.23 22.92 -2.38
CA ALA A 30 0.76 22.69 -3.72
C ALA A 30 0.16 21.46 -4.42
N SER A 31 -0.47 20.52 -3.69
CA SER A 31 -1.11 19.34 -4.25
C SER A 31 -2.36 18.95 -3.45
N PRO A 32 -3.39 18.37 -4.10
CA PRO A 32 -4.59 17.96 -3.38
C PRO A 32 -4.23 16.89 -2.34
N PRO A 33 -4.58 17.11 -1.06
CA PRO A 33 -4.19 16.20 0.01
C PRO A 33 -4.70 14.78 -0.23
N GLU A 34 -5.84 14.62 -0.93
CA GLU A 34 -6.41 13.31 -1.25
C GLU A 34 -5.49 12.41 -2.10
N GLN A 35 -4.78 12.97 -3.08
CA GLN A 35 -3.85 12.19 -3.90
C GLN A 35 -2.66 11.71 -3.09
N ILE A 36 -2.10 12.60 -2.26
CA ILE A 36 -0.98 12.26 -1.38
C ILE A 36 -1.39 11.17 -0.38
N ILE A 37 -2.56 11.30 0.25
CA ILE A 37 -3.08 10.29 1.19
C ILE A 37 -3.24 8.94 0.48
N ALA A 38 -3.87 8.92 -0.70
CA ALA A 38 -4.10 7.69 -1.44
C ALA A 38 -2.78 6.99 -1.81
N HIS A 39 -1.84 7.71 -2.41
CA HIS A 39 -0.55 7.17 -2.83
C HIS A 39 0.31 6.72 -1.64
N CYS A 40 0.34 7.49 -0.56
CA CYS A 40 1.03 7.11 0.69
C CYS A 40 0.40 5.86 1.31
N ALA A 41 -0.92 5.75 1.30
CA ALA A 41 -1.62 4.57 1.80
C ALA A 41 -1.31 3.31 0.99
N SER A 42 -1.31 3.40 -0.34
CA SER A 42 -0.91 2.29 -1.22
C SER A 42 0.52 1.82 -0.95
N TYR A 43 1.46 2.75 -0.76
CA TYR A 43 2.82 2.43 -0.36
C TYR A 43 2.86 1.68 0.97
N LYS A 44 2.21 2.22 2.02
CA LYS A 44 2.21 1.63 3.36
C LYS A 44 1.53 0.26 3.40
N ALA A 45 0.46 0.07 2.62
CA ALA A 45 -0.22 -1.20 2.51
C ALA A 45 0.69 -2.28 1.93
N LEU A 46 1.42 -1.94 0.86
CA LEU A 46 2.38 -2.85 0.26
C LEU A 46 3.57 -3.11 1.19
N ASP A 47 4.14 -2.08 1.81
CA ASP A 47 5.24 -2.25 2.77
C ASP A 47 4.85 -3.17 3.93
N ARG A 48 3.66 -2.98 4.49
CA ARG A 48 3.08 -3.87 5.52
C ARG A 48 2.96 -5.29 5.01
N TYR A 49 2.41 -5.50 3.81
CA TYR A 49 2.32 -6.83 3.22
C TYR A 49 3.70 -7.46 2.99
N LEU A 50 4.68 -6.72 2.45
CA LEU A 50 6.03 -7.24 2.21
C LEU A 50 6.73 -7.65 3.50
N SER A 51 6.50 -6.93 4.60
CA SER A 51 7.03 -7.27 5.91
C SER A 51 6.40 -8.52 6.53
N GLY A 52 5.29 -9.01 5.99
CA GLY A 52 4.50 -10.12 6.57
C GLY A 52 3.79 -9.75 7.87
N ARG A 53 3.81 -8.47 8.28
CA ARG A 53 3.20 -8.02 9.54
C ARG A 53 1.68 -8.16 9.46
N ASP A 54 1.10 -8.77 10.48
CA ASP A 54 -0.34 -9.00 10.62
C ASP A 54 -0.96 -9.89 9.53
N LEU A 55 -0.14 -10.71 8.86
CA LEU A 55 -0.62 -11.65 7.84
C LEU A 55 -0.90 -13.02 8.46
N VAL A 56 -2.10 -13.17 9.03
CA VAL A 56 -2.55 -14.43 9.66
C VAL A 56 -3.07 -15.43 8.63
N ILE A 57 -3.69 -14.94 7.56
CA ILE A 57 -4.26 -15.76 6.48
C ILE A 57 -3.57 -15.35 5.17
N LEU A 58 -2.91 -16.32 4.53
CA LEU A 58 -2.22 -16.10 3.28
C LEU A 58 -3.22 -16.04 2.11
N PRO A 59 -3.15 -15.00 1.25
CA PRO A 59 -3.97 -14.97 0.05
C PRO A 59 -3.54 -16.08 -0.90
N ARG A 60 -4.52 -16.83 -1.42
CA ARG A 60 -4.28 -17.96 -2.34
C ARG A 60 -4.31 -17.58 -3.80
N ASN A 61 -5.02 -16.50 -4.10
CA ASN A 61 -5.23 -15.98 -5.45
C ASN A 61 -5.15 -14.45 -5.46
N ARG A 62 -5.07 -13.88 -6.66
CA ARG A 62 -4.97 -12.43 -6.86
C ARG A 62 -6.08 -11.65 -6.16
N ARG A 63 -7.32 -12.13 -6.21
CA ARG A 63 -8.48 -11.42 -5.63
C ARG A 63 -8.37 -11.34 -4.10
N GLU A 64 -7.93 -12.42 -3.46
CA GLU A 64 -7.65 -12.43 -2.02
C GLU A 64 -6.50 -11.49 -1.67
N LEU A 65 -5.44 -11.47 -2.48
CA LEU A 65 -4.30 -10.55 -2.29
C LEU A 65 -4.75 -9.09 -2.39
N GLU A 66 -5.52 -8.75 -3.40
CA GLU A 66 -6.09 -7.42 -3.60
C GLU A 66 -6.96 -7.01 -2.40
N GLY A 67 -7.81 -7.93 -1.90
CA GLY A 67 -8.61 -7.69 -0.69
C GLY A 67 -7.76 -7.42 0.56
N VAL A 68 -6.66 -8.14 0.76
CA VAL A 68 -5.71 -7.89 1.86
C VAL A 68 -5.08 -6.50 1.73
N LEU A 69 -4.60 -6.15 0.53
CA LEU A 69 -3.97 -4.85 0.27
C LEU A 69 -4.97 -3.70 0.42
N HIS A 70 -6.23 -3.86 0.00
CA HIS A 70 -7.27 -2.85 0.19
C HIS A 70 -7.57 -2.60 1.66
N ARG A 71 -7.68 -3.67 2.47
CA ARG A 71 -7.85 -3.53 3.92
C ARG A 71 -6.69 -2.75 4.55
N TYR A 72 -5.45 -3.08 4.19
CA TYR A 72 -4.29 -2.34 4.67
C TYR A 72 -4.25 -0.90 4.16
N CYS A 73 -4.73 -0.63 2.94
CA CYS A 73 -4.89 0.74 2.43
C CYS A 73 -5.88 1.52 3.30
N TYR A 74 -7.06 0.98 3.60
CA TYR A 74 -8.05 1.68 4.44
C TYR A 74 -7.52 1.96 5.84
N ASP A 75 -6.83 1.02 6.47
CA ASP A 75 -6.15 1.25 7.75
C ASP A 75 -5.15 2.42 7.65
N ALA A 76 -4.33 2.43 6.59
CA ALA A 76 -3.35 3.49 6.36
C ALA A 76 -4.02 4.84 6.09
N ILE A 77 -5.09 4.88 5.30
CA ILE A 77 -5.89 6.08 5.01
C ILE A 77 -6.42 6.68 6.32
N HIS A 78 -7.08 5.88 7.15
CA HIS A 78 -7.60 6.36 8.44
C HIS A 78 -6.47 6.90 9.34
N ASN A 79 -5.33 6.21 9.38
CA ASN A 79 -4.17 6.65 10.18
C ASN A 79 -3.55 7.95 9.67
N ILE A 80 -3.57 8.20 8.36
CA ILE A 80 -3.06 9.46 7.77
C ILE A 80 -4.07 10.58 8.01
N ILE A 81 -5.36 10.35 7.73
CA ILE A 81 -6.44 11.33 7.95
C ILE A 81 -6.48 11.77 9.42
N ALA A 82 -6.34 10.83 10.36
CA ALA A 82 -6.32 11.14 11.79
C ALA A 82 -5.16 12.07 12.20
N LYS A 83 -4.10 12.17 11.37
CA LYS A 83 -2.95 13.05 11.58
C LYS A 83 -2.98 14.30 10.70
N THR A 84 -3.96 14.41 9.82
CA THR A 84 -4.15 15.53 8.90
C THR A 84 -4.87 16.66 9.63
N ARG A 85 -4.45 17.90 9.42
CA ARG A 85 -5.06 19.11 9.97
C ARG A 85 -6.02 19.76 8.97
N SER A 86 -5.74 19.59 7.68
CA SER A 86 -6.60 20.03 6.59
C SER A 86 -7.87 19.18 6.50
N SER A 87 -9.02 19.83 6.30
CA SER A 87 -10.29 19.13 6.07
C SER A 87 -10.33 18.56 4.65
N LEU A 88 -10.87 17.34 4.53
CA LEU A 88 -11.15 16.76 3.22
C LEU A 88 -12.31 17.49 2.56
N LEU A 89 -12.22 17.65 1.24
CA LEU A 89 -13.34 18.13 0.45
C LEU A 89 -14.49 17.12 0.48
N GLU A 90 -15.71 17.57 0.15
CA GLU A 90 -16.85 16.67 0.01
C GLU A 90 -16.53 15.54 -0.98
N GLY A 91 -16.85 14.30 -0.60
CA GLY A 91 -16.49 13.09 -1.35
C GLY A 91 -14.98 12.75 -1.36
N GLY A 92 -14.16 13.47 -0.59
CA GLY A 92 -12.70 13.30 -0.55
C GLY A 92 -12.29 11.90 -0.09
N TYR A 93 -12.92 11.37 0.95
CA TYR A 93 -12.67 10.01 1.41
C TYR A 93 -12.90 8.96 0.30
N SER A 94 -14.03 9.04 -0.40
CA SER A 94 -14.34 8.14 -1.51
C SER A 94 -13.33 8.24 -2.65
N ARG A 95 -12.87 9.47 -2.97
CA ARG A 95 -11.79 9.67 -3.96
C ARG A 95 -10.47 9.06 -3.50
N ILE A 96 -10.10 9.23 -2.23
CA ILE A 96 -8.89 8.64 -1.65
C ILE A 96 -8.92 7.12 -1.81
N CYS A 97 -10.01 6.46 -1.37
CA CYS A 97 -10.17 5.02 -1.48
C CYS A 97 -10.05 4.55 -2.94
N TYR A 98 -10.78 5.21 -3.85
CA TYR A 98 -10.72 4.89 -5.27
C TYR A 98 -9.31 5.00 -5.86
N LEU A 99 -8.59 6.08 -5.54
CA LEU A 99 -7.22 6.29 -6.03
C LEU A 99 -6.24 5.25 -5.45
N ALA A 100 -6.38 4.91 -4.17
CA ALA A 100 -5.53 3.93 -3.52
C ALA A 100 -5.74 2.53 -4.10
N GLU A 101 -7.00 2.12 -4.28
CA GLU A 101 -7.38 0.87 -4.93
C GLU A 101 -6.87 0.82 -6.38
N ALA A 102 -7.06 1.88 -7.16
CA ALA A 102 -6.57 1.97 -8.53
C ALA A 102 -5.03 1.90 -8.62
N SER A 103 -4.31 2.43 -7.63
CA SER A 103 -2.85 2.26 -7.54
C SER A 103 -2.46 0.81 -7.27
N ILE A 104 -3.10 0.15 -6.29
CA ILE A 104 -2.86 -1.27 -5.99
C ILE A 104 -3.18 -2.15 -7.20
N HIS A 105 -4.32 -1.92 -7.84
CA HIS A 105 -4.74 -2.68 -9.01
C HIS A 105 -3.71 -2.60 -10.15
N ARG A 106 -3.25 -1.37 -10.48
CA ARG A 106 -2.20 -1.14 -11.48
C ARG A 106 -0.88 -1.82 -11.12
N MET A 107 -0.48 -1.77 -9.84
CA MET A 107 0.73 -2.45 -9.37
C MET A 107 0.61 -3.97 -9.50
N LEU A 108 -0.55 -4.55 -9.20
CA LEU A 108 -0.80 -5.99 -9.37
C LEU A 108 -0.88 -6.42 -10.84
N ASP A 109 -1.38 -5.57 -11.73
CA ASP A 109 -1.42 -5.80 -13.19
C ASP A 109 -0.07 -5.68 -13.87
N THR A 110 0.89 -5.04 -13.22
CA THR A 110 2.20 -4.82 -13.81
C THR A 110 3.05 -6.09 -13.70
N ARG A 111 3.46 -6.64 -14.85
CA ARG A 111 4.36 -7.80 -14.96
C ARG A 111 3.80 -9.03 -14.20
N ASP A 112 4.63 -9.67 -13.39
CA ASP A 112 4.36 -10.84 -12.58
C ASP A 112 4.17 -10.50 -11.08
N ASN A 113 3.94 -9.22 -10.76
CA ASN A 113 3.90 -8.73 -9.38
C ASN A 113 2.92 -9.52 -8.49
N ALA A 114 1.71 -9.80 -8.99
CA ALA A 114 0.73 -10.59 -8.25
C ALA A 114 1.23 -12.00 -7.92
N ALA A 115 1.90 -12.68 -8.86
CA ALA A 115 2.43 -14.02 -8.65
C ALA A 115 3.57 -14.01 -7.62
N VAL A 116 4.47 -13.03 -7.72
CA VAL A 116 5.57 -12.85 -6.77
C VAL A 116 5.04 -12.59 -5.36
N LEU A 117 4.08 -11.67 -5.20
CA LEU A 117 3.49 -11.36 -3.90
C LEU A 117 2.79 -12.57 -3.29
N LEU A 118 2.05 -13.35 -4.09
CA LEU A 118 1.41 -14.59 -3.64
C LEU A 118 2.41 -15.67 -3.20
N SER A 119 3.63 -15.66 -3.75
CA SER A 119 4.69 -16.60 -3.39
C SER A 119 5.52 -16.15 -2.19
N LEU A 120 5.51 -14.85 -1.86
CA LEU A 120 6.43 -14.24 -0.90
C LEU A 120 6.37 -14.86 0.50
N HIS A 121 5.16 -15.16 0.98
CA HIS A 121 4.92 -15.65 2.34
C HIS A 121 4.57 -17.13 2.39
N ARG A 122 4.65 -17.83 1.25
CA ARG A 122 4.44 -19.28 1.27
C ARG A 122 5.64 -19.90 1.99
N PRO A 123 5.42 -20.82 2.94
CA PRO A 123 6.52 -21.59 3.49
C PRO A 123 7.23 -22.28 2.33
N ALA A 124 8.56 -22.13 2.24
CA ALA A 124 9.35 -22.96 1.34
C ALA A 124 9.00 -24.41 1.69
N GLU A 125 8.53 -25.18 0.71
CA GLU A 125 8.25 -26.60 0.91
C GLU A 125 9.49 -27.19 1.58
N ALA A 126 9.31 -27.67 2.82
CA ALA A 126 10.36 -28.31 3.57
C ALA A 126 10.88 -29.44 2.69
N ASN A 127 12.09 -29.28 2.16
CA ASN A 127 12.74 -30.23 1.27
C ASN A 127 12.72 -31.62 1.97
N PRO A 128 11.92 -32.59 1.51
CA PRO A 128 11.74 -33.86 2.23
C PRO A 128 12.96 -34.79 2.13
N HIS A 129 14.07 -34.32 1.55
CA HIS A 129 15.29 -35.10 1.32
C HIS A 129 16.45 -34.82 2.28
N ALA A 130 16.24 -34.05 3.35
CA ALA A 130 17.28 -33.73 4.33
C ALA A 130 17.33 -34.70 5.52
N HIS A 131 17.25 -36.01 5.28
CA HIS A 131 17.72 -37.04 6.23
C HIS A 131 18.04 -38.32 5.46
N ALA A 132 19.33 -38.51 5.17
CA ALA A 132 19.93 -39.80 4.81
C ALA A 132 21.04 -40.10 5.82
#